data_AF-A0A526Y446-F1
#
_entry.id   AF-A0A526Y446-F1
#
_cell.length_a   1.000
_cell.length_b   1.000
_cell.length_c   1.000
_cell.angle_alpha   90.00
_cell.angle_beta   90.00
_cell.angle_gamma   90.00
#
_symmetry.space_group_name_H-M   'P 1'
#
loop_
_entity.id
_entity.type
_entity.pdbx_description
1 polymer ?
#
loop_
_entity_poly.entity_id
_entity_poly.type
_entity_poly.pdbx_seq_one_letter_code
_entity_poly.pdbx_strand_id
1 'polypeptide(L)'
;MELKFVDPRALKDNPDKARRSKSSPQADALLLATIRAVGIVQPPVVAPEADGGNGYVIDAGHRRVRQAIAAGLEEIAVLVIDRAEDGGAMRSLAETLAHEQLNPVDQWRAIERLVALGWT
;
A
#
# COMPACT_ATOMS: atom_id res chain seq x y z
N MET A 1 -8.25 -7.87 -12.24
CA MET A 1 -7.21 -6.85 -11.96
C MET A 1 -7.09 -5.95 -13.18
N GLU A 2 -7.23 -4.65 -12.99
CA GLU A 2 -7.26 -3.63 -14.05
C GLU A 2 -6.23 -2.54 -13.74
N LEU A 3 -5.52 -2.02 -14.74
CA LEU A 3 -4.62 -0.89 -14.56
C LEU A 3 -5.40 0.42 -14.76
N LYS A 4 -5.32 1.36 -13.80
CA LYS A 4 -5.92 2.70 -13.91
C LYS A 4 -4.92 3.78 -13.52
N PHE A 5 -5.10 4.98 -14.07
CA PHE A 5 -4.41 6.18 -13.63
C PHE A 5 -5.31 6.93 -12.66
N VAL A 6 -4.74 7.33 -11.52
CA VAL A 6 -5.46 8.00 -10.44
C VAL A 6 -4.57 9.07 -9.79
N ASP A 7 -5.19 10.13 -9.25
CA ASP A 7 -4.47 11.09 -8.40
C ASP A 7 -4.01 10.36 -7.12
N PRO A 8 -2.70 10.30 -6.83
CA PRO A 8 -2.20 9.63 -5.63
C PRO A 8 -2.72 10.26 -4.33
N ARG A 9 -3.17 11.53 -4.33
CA ARG A 9 -3.73 12.23 -3.17
C ARG A 9 -5.16 11.80 -2.86
N ALA A 10 -5.86 11.21 -3.82
CA ALA A 10 -7.22 10.68 -3.63
C ALA A 10 -7.22 9.27 -3.00
N LEU A 11 -6.07 8.61 -2.94
CA LEU A 11 -5.92 7.26 -2.38
C LEU A 11 -5.93 7.29 -0.85
N LYS A 12 -6.67 6.38 -0.22
CA LYS A 12 -6.71 6.22 1.24
C LYS A 12 -5.76 5.13 1.71
N ASP A 13 -5.11 5.36 2.85
CA ASP A 13 -4.30 4.34 3.52
C ASP A 13 -5.19 3.21 4.05
N ASN A 14 -4.74 1.95 3.89
CA ASN A 14 -5.40 0.83 4.55
C ASN A 14 -5.11 0.87 6.07
N PRO A 15 -6.14 0.87 6.94
CA PRO A 15 -5.95 0.80 8.39
C PRO A 15 -5.27 -0.51 8.84
N ASP A 16 -5.44 -1.58 8.08
CA ASP A 16 -4.95 -2.93 8.34
C ASP A 16 -3.62 -3.25 7.66
N LYS A 17 -2.88 -2.22 7.21
CA LYS A 17 -1.54 -2.41 6.65
C LYS A 17 -0.60 -3.13 7.63
N ALA A 18 0.14 -4.11 7.11
CA ALA A 18 1.03 -4.94 7.92
C ALA A 18 2.21 -4.13 8.50
N ARG A 19 2.88 -3.33 7.66
CA ARG A 19 3.97 -2.44 8.12
C ARG A 19 3.41 -1.14 8.70
N ARG A 20 3.67 -0.89 9.98
CA ARG A 20 3.34 0.38 10.65
C ARG A 20 4.59 1.20 11.00
N SER A 21 5.73 0.54 11.13
CA SER A 21 7.01 1.19 11.41
C SER A 21 7.48 2.05 10.25
N LYS A 22 7.98 3.24 10.57
CA LYS A 22 8.49 4.19 9.59
C LYS A 22 9.79 3.68 8.95
N SER A 23 9.99 4.05 7.70
CA SER A 23 11.27 3.82 7.01
C SER A 23 12.31 4.85 7.43
N SER A 24 13.58 4.56 7.15
CA SER A 24 14.64 5.55 7.39
C SER A 24 14.50 6.73 6.42
N PRO A 25 14.85 7.96 6.84
CA PRO A 25 14.85 9.13 5.96
C PRO A 25 15.66 8.92 4.68
N GLN A 26 16.79 8.20 4.77
CA GLN A 26 17.66 7.89 3.64
C GLN A 26 16.95 6.98 2.62
N ALA A 27 16.24 5.95 3.10
CA ALA A 27 15.51 5.04 2.21
C ALA A 27 14.34 5.74 1.50
N ASP A 28 13.66 6.66 2.19
CA ASP A 28 12.57 7.45 1.59
C ASP A 28 13.11 8.48 0.59
N ALA A 29 14.23 9.14 0.89
CA ALA A 29 14.90 10.06 -0.03
C ALA A 29 15.37 9.36 -1.32
N LEU A 30 15.93 8.15 -1.18
CA LEU A 30 16.32 7.34 -2.34
C LEU A 30 15.12 6.94 -3.19
N LEU A 31 14.02 6.48 -2.57
CA LEU A 31 12.81 6.12 -3.29
C LEU A 31 12.19 7.33 -4.02
N LEU A 32 12.18 8.50 -3.39
CA LEU A 32 11.73 9.75 -4.01
C LEU A 32 12.58 10.11 -5.24
N ALA A 33 13.92 10.05 -5.11
CA ALA A 33 14.84 10.33 -6.21
C ALA A 33 14.60 9.36 -7.38
N THR A 34 14.41 8.08 -7.10
CA THR A 34 14.09 7.06 -8.12
C THR A 34 12.76 7.37 -8.80
N ILE A 35 11.70 7.69 -8.05
CA ILE A 35 10.38 8.02 -8.62
C ILE A 35 10.47 9.27 -9.51
N ARG A 36 11.27 10.27 -9.15
CA ARG A 36 11.50 11.44 -10.00
C ARG A 36 12.28 11.11 -11.28
N ALA A 37 13.21 10.17 -11.22
CA ALA A 37 14.07 9.82 -12.34
C ALA A 37 13.38 8.91 -13.36
N VAL A 38 12.65 7.89 -12.90
CA VAL A 38 12.10 6.82 -13.76
C VAL A 38 10.60 6.58 -13.56
N GLY A 39 9.94 7.34 -12.70
CA GLY A 39 8.54 7.10 -12.34
C GLY A 39 8.35 5.90 -11.41
N ILE A 40 7.11 5.44 -11.30
CA ILE A 40 6.76 4.26 -10.51
C ILE A 40 6.84 3.02 -11.41
N VAL A 41 7.89 2.23 -11.23
CA VAL A 41 8.12 1.00 -12.01
C VAL A 41 7.09 -0.09 -11.66
N GLN A 42 6.82 -0.27 -10.37
CA GLN A 42 5.82 -1.24 -9.90
C GLN A 42 4.60 -0.47 -9.38
N PRO A 43 3.45 -0.53 -10.07
CA PRO A 43 2.22 0.11 -9.63
C PRO A 43 1.81 -0.31 -8.20
N PRO A 44 1.32 0.61 -7.36
CA PRO A 44 0.63 0.26 -6.13
C PRO A 44 -0.63 -0.54 -6.42
N VAL A 45 -1.03 -1.36 -5.46
CA VAL A 45 -2.25 -2.18 -5.56
C VAL A 45 -3.33 -1.54 -4.70
N VAL A 46 -4.52 -1.35 -5.26
CA VAL A 46 -5.63 -0.68 -4.61
C VAL A 46 -6.93 -1.45 -4.76
N ALA A 47 -7.82 -1.32 -3.79
CA ALA A 47 -9.15 -1.89 -3.81
C ALA A 47 -10.22 -0.80 -3.64
N PRO A 48 -11.44 -0.98 -4.18
CA PRO A 48 -12.55 -0.07 -3.94
C PRO A 48 -12.89 0.08 -2.45
N GLU A 49 -13.38 1.27 -2.07
CA GLU A 49 -13.96 1.50 -0.75
C GLU A 49 -15.23 0.67 -0.51
N ALA A 50 -15.46 0.26 0.74
CA ALA A 50 -16.65 -0.50 1.13
C ALA A 50 -17.93 0.35 1.03
N ASP A 51 -17.80 1.65 1.29
CA ASP A 51 -18.95 2.52 1.57
C ASP A 51 -19.62 3.05 0.28
N GLY A 52 -19.35 2.43 -0.88
CA GLY A 52 -19.94 2.80 -2.16
C GLY A 52 -19.41 4.12 -2.76
N GLY A 53 -18.35 4.69 -2.20
CA GLY A 53 -17.65 5.82 -2.80
C GLY A 53 -16.80 5.40 -4.01
N ASN A 54 -16.57 6.33 -4.96
CA ASN A 54 -15.61 6.15 -6.07
C ASN A 54 -14.13 6.23 -5.62
N GLY A 55 -13.87 6.01 -4.33
CA GLY A 55 -12.54 6.05 -3.72
C GLY A 55 -11.84 4.70 -3.76
N TYR A 56 -10.51 4.74 -3.61
CA TYR A 56 -9.67 3.55 -3.56
C TYR A 56 -8.85 3.54 -2.26
N VAL A 57 -8.71 2.36 -1.68
CA VAL A 57 -7.85 2.07 -0.52
C VAL A 57 -6.61 1.34 -0.99
N ILE A 58 -5.45 1.72 -0.47
CA ILE A 58 -4.15 1.14 -0.84
C ILE A 58 -3.97 -0.19 -0.11
N ASP A 59 -3.97 -1.31 -0.81
CA ASP A 59 -3.61 -2.61 -0.23
C ASP A 59 -2.09 -2.75 -0.09
N ALA A 60 -1.35 -2.34 -1.13
CA ALA A 60 0.11 -2.45 -1.19
C ALA A 60 0.75 -1.25 -1.88
N GLY A 61 2.01 -0.97 -1.53
CA GLY A 61 2.76 0.15 -2.12
C GLY A 61 2.50 1.52 -1.46
N HIS A 62 2.06 1.56 -0.20
CA HIS A 62 1.84 2.78 0.58
C HIS A 62 3.00 3.80 0.50
N ARG A 63 4.25 3.31 0.60
CA ARG A 63 5.44 4.18 0.48
C ARG A 63 5.59 4.77 -0.92
N ARG A 64 5.31 4.00 -1.97
CA ARG A 64 5.35 4.46 -3.36
C ARG A 64 4.33 5.58 -3.59
N VAL A 65 3.10 5.42 -3.08
CA VAL A 65 2.06 6.47 -3.14
C VAL A 65 2.53 7.73 -2.42
N ARG A 66 3.03 7.62 -1.19
CA ARG A 66 3.52 8.77 -0.43
C ARG A 66 4.66 9.51 -1.14
N GLN A 67 5.63 8.76 -1.69
CA GLN A 67 6.74 9.37 -2.41
C GLN A 67 6.33 9.91 -3.78
N ALA A 68 5.28 9.38 -4.42
CA ALA A 68 4.70 9.95 -5.62
C ALA A 68 4.08 11.33 -5.38
N ILE A 69 3.37 11.48 -4.25
CA ILE A 69 2.85 12.78 -3.80
C ILE A 69 4.00 13.76 -3.57
N ALA A 70 5.07 13.32 -2.88
CA ALA A 70 6.27 14.14 -2.64
C ALA A 70 7.07 14.45 -3.93
N ALA A 71 6.97 13.59 -4.94
CA ALA A 71 7.53 13.82 -6.26
C ALA A 71 6.73 14.83 -7.07
N GLY A 72 5.48 15.14 -6.67
CA GLY A 72 4.60 16.08 -7.36
C GLY A 72 3.90 15.47 -8.57
N LEU A 73 3.78 14.14 -8.64
CA LEU A 73 3.06 13.47 -9.72
C LEU A 73 1.55 13.76 -9.60
N GLU A 74 0.92 14.17 -10.71
CA GLU A 74 -0.52 14.42 -10.78
C GLU A 74 -1.31 13.12 -10.84
N GLU A 75 -0.80 12.13 -11.58
CA GLU A 75 -1.41 10.81 -11.71
C GLU A 75 -0.36 9.71 -11.58
N ILE A 76 -0.77 8.57 -11.04
CA ILE A 76 0.03 7.36 -10.98
C ILE A 76 -0.77 6.17 -11.49
N ALA A 77 -0.06 5.23 -12.13
CA ALA A 77 -0.65 3.94 -12.48
C ALA A 77 -0.84 3.09 -11.20
N VAL A 78 -2.04 2.56 -11.01
CA VAL A 78 -2.41 1.65 -9.93
C VAL A 78 -3.05 0.39 -10.49
N LEU A 79 -2.86 -0.73 -9.81
CA LEU A 79 -3.55 -1.98 -10.09
C LEU A 79 -4.79 -2.06 -9.20
N VAL A 80 -5.95 -1.93 -9.82
CA VAL A 80 -7.25 -2.08 -9.17
C VAL A 80 -7.62 -3.55 -9.11
N ILE A 81 -7.98 -3.99 -7.91
CA ILE A 81 -8.45 -5.35 -7.64
C ILE A 81 -9.74 -5.33 -6.85
N ASP A 82 -10.40 -6.48 -6.82
CA ASP A 82 -11.59 -6.66 -6.01
C ASP A 82 -11.23 -6.55 -4.52
N ARG A 83 -12.13 -5.91 -3.79
CA ARG A 83 -12.03 -5.77 -2.34
C ARG A 83 -12.09 -7.15 -1.69
N ALA A 84 -11.13 -7.44 -0.82
CA ALA A 84 -11.13 -8.66 -0.03
C ALA A 84 -12.01 -8.50 1.23
N GLU A 85 -12.62 -9.59 1.69
CA GLU A 85 -13.45 -9.61 2.90
C GLU A 85 -12.68 -9.20 4.16
N ASP A 86 -11.40 -9.56 4.21
CA ASP A 86 -10.46 -9.20 5.28
C ASP A 86 -9.92 -7.76 5.18
N GLY A 87 -10.50 -6.94 4.30
CA GLY A 87 -10.05 -5.57 4.07
C GLY A 87 -8.64 -5.47 3.46
N GLY A 88 -8.13 -6.56 2.87
CA GLY A 88 -6.79 -6.61 2.27
C GLY A 88 -5.67 -6.90 3.27
N ALA A 89 -5.99 -7.24 4.53
CA ALA A 89 -5.01 -7.51 5.58
C ALA A 89 -4.03 -8.63 5.20
N MET A 90 -4.52 -9.77 4.69
CA MET A 90 -3.68 -10.91 4.32
C MET A 90 -2.77 -10.57 3.15
N ARG A 91 -3.32 -9.87 2.15
CA ARG A 91 -2.54 -9.42 0.99
C ARG A 91 -1.44 -8.44 1.40
N SER A 92 -1.74 -7.50 2.30
CA SER A 92 -0.76 -6.55 2.83
C SER A 92 0.39 -7.27 3.54
N LEU A 93 0.08 -8.28 4.36
CA LEU A 93 1.09 -9.09 5.04
C LEU A 93 1.95 -9.89 4.07
N ALA A 94 1.32 -10.62 3.14
CA ALA A 94 2.01 -11.45 2.16
C ALA A 94 2.94 -10.63 1.25
N GLU A 95 2.48 -9.49 0.73
CA GLU A 95 3.31 -8.61 -0.11
C GLU A 95 4.48 -8.02 0.69
N THR A 96 4.22 -7.57 1.92
CA THR A 96 5.28 -6.99 2.74
C THR A 96 6.37 -8.03 3.03
N LEU A 97 5.99 -9.25 3.45
CA LEU A 97 6.95 -10.33 3.76
C LEU A 97 7.76 -10.77 2.53
N ALA A 98 7.19 -10.71 1.33
CA ALA A 98 7.90 -11.06 0.10
C ALA A 98 8.99 -10.04 -0.28
N HIS A 99 8.86 -8.79 0.16
CA HIS A 99 9.77 -7.71 -0.22
C HIS A 99 10.72 -7.26 0.91
N GLU A 100 10.30 -7.36 2.17
CA GLU A 100 11.05 -6.85 3.32
C GLU A 100 10.78 -7.71 4.56
N GLN A 101 11.81 -7.85 5.41
CA GLN A 101 11.59 -8.42 6.74
C GLN A 101 10.83 -7.40 7.60
N LEU A 102 9.60 -7.76 7.98
CA LEU A 102 8.85 -7.04 8.99
C LEU A 102 9.58 -7.13 10.33
N ASN A 103 9.59 -6.02 11.08
CA ASN A 103 10.04 -6.11 12.47
C ASN A 103 9.06 -6.99 13.29
N PRO A 104 9.52 -7.62 14.37
CA PRO A 104 8.72 -8.58 15.12
C PRO A 104 7.39 -8.02 15.64
N VAL A 105 7.34 -6.73 16.00
CA VAL A 105 6.13 -6.11 16.55
C VAL A 105 5.08 -5.88 15.47
N ASP A 106 5.47 -5.42 14.28
CA ASP A 106 4.55 -5.25 13.17
C ASP A 106 4.07 -6.61 12.63
N GLN A 107 4.95 -7.61 12.60
CA GLN A 107 4.56 -8.98 12.25
C GLN A 107 3.53 -9.54 13.24
N TRP A 108 3.76 -9.37 14.55
CA TRP A 108 2.81 -9.80 15.58
C TRP A 108 1.45 -9.10 15.42
N ARG A 109 1.42 -7.78 15.24
CA ARG A 109 0.17 -7.02 15.04
C ARG A 109 -0.59 -7.46 13.79
N ALA A 110 0.13 -7.73 12.69
CA ALA A 110 -0.49 -8.19 11.46
C ALA A 110 -1.12 -9.58 11.64
N ILE A 111 -0.43 -10.50 12.32
CA ILE A 111 -0.96 -11.83 12.64
C ILE A 111 -2.16 -11.73 13.59
N GLU A 112 -2.06 -10.94 14.68
CA GLU A 112 -3.16 -10.71 15.61
C GLU A 112 -4.41 -10.17 14.89
N ARG A 113 -4.20 -9.24 13.95
CA ARG A 113 -5.29 -8.71 13.13
C ARG A 113 -5.95 -9.76 12.26
N LEU A 114 -5.16 -10.64 11.63
CA LEU A 114 -5.69 -11.75 10.82
C LEU A 114 -6.50 -12.73 11.67
N VAL A 115 -6.04 -13.08 12.86
CA VAL A 115 -6.79 -13.92 13.81
C VAL A 115 -8.12 -13.27 14.17
N ALA A 116 -8.13 -11.96 14.44
CA ALA A 116 -9.37 -11.20 14.72
C ALA A 116 -10.34 -11.17 13.51
N LEU A 117 -9.83 -11.35 12.29
CA LEU A 117 -10.60 -11.46 11.05
C LEU A 117 -10.99 -12.92 10.71
N GLY A 118 -10.70 -13.89 11.60
CA GLY A 118 -11.11 -15.28 11.45
C GLY A 118 -10.12 -16.17 10.68
N TRP A 119 -8.90 -15.69 10.41
CA TRP A 119 -7.84 -16.52 9.83
C TRP A 119 -7.23 -17.46 10.87
N THR A 120 -6.92 -18.70 10.48
CA THR A 120 -6.40 -19.77 11.35
C THR A 120 -5.09 -20.35 10.86
#